data_AF-A0A264W2J2-F1
#
_entry.id   AF-A0A264W2J2-F1
#
_cell.length_a   1.000
_cell.length_b   1.000
_cell.length_c   1.000
_cell.angle_alpha   90.00
_cell.angle_beta   90.00
_cell.angle_gamma   90.00
#
_symmetry.space_group_name_H-M   'P 1'
#
loop_
_entity.id
_entity.type
_entity.pdbx_description
1 polymer ?
#
loop_
_entity_poly.entity_id
_entity_poly.type
_entity_poly.pdbx_seq_one_letter_code
_entity_poly.pdbx_strand_id
1 'polypeptide(L)'
;MSQRKEKVLSVPAGGTLELIETYYIHAFPESRSYAYQDSKYITFRQKNGGNMTTVYTVNKKFHISPTGSQLIEVQENLTPSEEQRVKNYIEARKTGFGFDENTNYTFMILSETEKIELLHAPHPETNNTGPRYYWLEDLQSGNSVVKTISNQETYTNWLISASEKVFDVTSAFATSDYVDWRQSGKFQVGDTIYIYVSSPVQKVKFKTVVEKIDIPFLETYDSKEFWTKEEFHIESQSKKFARLRLVTKSDSEFLSLEHLLQNGLSSYPQGPRRVNEELKAYLDNYLEEDKMTQSFPDQVNEQYQEGHAYKILVNKYERNLEARQKCIEIYGYNCQVCETNLEEVYGEVAKEFIHVHHLIPLSEIKEEYQVDPANDLLPVCPNCHAMLHRKINGMYLSVVELRNLLLL
;
A
#
# COMPACT_ATOMS: atom_id res chain seq x y z
N MET A 1 6.76 -1.79 -14.63
CA MET A 1 6.08 -0.95 -13.63
C MET A 1 4.59 -1.18 -13.80
N SER A 2 3.91 -1.73 -12.80
CA SER A 2 2.45 -1.85 -12.84
C SER A 2 1.87 -0.50 -12.42
N GLN A 3 1.26 0.24 -13.34
CA GLN A 3 0.44 1.41 -12.99
C GLN A 3 -0.57 0.94 -11.94
N ARG A 4 -0.58 1.59 -10.77
CA ARG A 4 -1.54 1.28 -9.71
C ARG A 4 -2.93 1.62 -10.25
N LYS A 5 -3.70 0.61 -10.63
CA LYS A 5 -5.05 0.80 -11.12
C LYS A 5 -5.95 1.21 -9.95
N GLU A 6 -6.53 2.39 -10.03
CA GLU A 6 -7.49 2.90 -9.04
C GLU A 6 -8.89 2.36 -9.34
N LYS A 7 -9.60 1.89 -8.31
CA LYS A 7 -10.98 1.40 -8.44
C LYS A 7 -11.97 2.53 -8.21
N VAL A 8 -13.10 2.47 -8.91
CA VAL A 8 -14.22 3.38 -8.74
C VAL A 8 -15.45 2.57 -8.36
N LEU A 9 -16.03 2.87 -7.20
CA LEU A 9 -17.33 2.36 -6.79
C LEU A 9 -18.41 3.00 -7.67
N SER A 10 -19.25 2.19 -8.30
CA SER A 10 -20.37 2.64 -9.10
C SER A 10 -21.66 2.16 -8.48
N VAL A 11 -22.57 3.08 -8.16
CA VAL A 11 -23.86 2.77 -7.54
C VAL A 11 -25.01 3.38 -8.36
N PRO A 12 -26.19 2.75 -8.39
CA PRO A 12 -27.36 3.36 -8.99
C PRO A 12 -27.89 4.46 -8.06
N ALA A 13 -27.82 5.72 -8.49
CA ALA A 13 -28.33 6.85 -7.68
C ALA A 13 -29.87 6.95 -7.74
N GLY A 14 -30.51 6.35 -8.75
CA GLY A 14 -31.96 6.36 -8.86
C GLY A 14 -32.50 7.80 -8.87
N GLY A 15 -33.41 8.12 -7.95
CA GLY A 15 -33.97 9.47 -7.83
C GLY A 15 -33.12 10.45 -7.00
N THR A 16 -32.13 9.98 -6.24
CA THR A 16 -31.34 10.86 -5.35
C THR A 16 -30.15 11.53 -6.06
N LEU A 17 -29.96 11.29 -7.36
CA LEU A 17 -28.82 11.82 -8.12
C LEU A 17 -28.70 13.34 -8.03
N GLU A 18 -29.80 14.07 -8.25
CA GLU A 18 -29.81 15.54 -8.19
C GLU A 18 -29.42 16.06 -6.79
N LEU A 19 -29.86 15.37 -5.73
CA LEU A 19 -29.46 15.70 -4.36
C LEU A 19 -27.97 15.42 -4.13
N ILE A 20 -27.45 14.32 -4.69
CA ILE A 20 -26.03 13.98 -4.60
C ILE A 20 -25.18 15.05 -5.31
N GLU A 21 -25.56 15.46 -6.53
CA GLU A 21 -24.86 16.48 -7.32
C GLU A 21 -24.95 17.88 -6.69
N THR A 22 -26.06 18.19 -6.02
CA THR A 22 -26.27 19.48 -5.35
C THR A 22 -25.49 19.60 -4.05
N TYR A 23 -25.53 18.57 -3.21
CA TYR A 23 -24.96 18.63 -1.85
C TYR A 23 -23.62 17.92 -1.71
N TYR A 24 -23.19 17.18 -2.74
CA TYR A 24 -21.99 16.35 -2.71
C TYR A 24 -22.01 15.34 -1.54
N ILE A 25 -23.19 14.77 -1.29
CA ILE A 25 -23.42 13.79 -0.23
C ILE A 25 -24.14 12.58 -0.83
N HIS A 26 -23.62 11.39 -0.56
CA HIS A 26 -24.32 10.13 -0.82
C HIS A 26 -24.60 9.42 0.49
N ALA A 27 -25.81 8.89 0.66
CA ALA A 27 -26.16 8.11 1.85
C ALA A 27 -26.95 6.84 1.51
N PHE A 28 -26.71 5.77 2.26
CA PHE A 28 -27.38 4.48 2.09
C PHE A 28 -27.51 3.75 3.43
N PRO A 29 -28.54 2.91 3.62
CA PRO A 29 -28.76 2.22 4.88
C PRO A 29 -27.71 1.13 5.09
N GLU A 30 -27.31 0.92 6.34
CA GLU A 30 -26.44 -0.19 6.72
C GLU A 30 -27.18 -1.52 6.61
N SER A 31 -26.96 -2.22 5.50
CA SER A 31 -27.44 -3.59 5.34
C SER A 31 -26.48 -4.41 4.50
N ARG A 32 -26.62 -5.74 4.53
CA ARG A 32 -25.81 -6.66 3.71
C ARG A 32 -25.87 -6.33 2.21
N SER A 33 -26.96 -5.75 1.73
CA SER A 33 -27.14 -5.33 0.33
C SER A 33 -26.26 -4.14 -0.06
N TYR A 34 -25.71 -3.41 0.91
CA TYR A 34 -24.86 -2.23 0.74
C TYR A 34 -23.46 -2.40 1.35
N ALA A 35 -22.98 -3.64 1.47
CA ALA A 35 -21.62 -3.94 1.88
C ALA A 35 -20.62 -3.58 0.76
N TYR A 36 -20.33 -2.28 0.62
CA TYR A 36 -19.37 -1.80 -0.37
C TYR A 36 -17.94 -2.15 0.07
N GLN A 37 -17.11 -2.57 -0.88
CA GLN A 37 -15.66 -2.55 -0.73
C GLN A 37 -15.22 -1.08 -0.64
N ASP A 38 -14.18 -0.85 0.15
CA ASP A 38 -13.66 0.50 0.29
C ASP A 38 -13.06 0.99 -1.04
N SER A 39 -13.29 2.27 -1.34
CA SER A 39 -12.92 2.90 -2.59
C SER A 39 -12.77 4.39 -2.37
N LYS A 40 -11.64 4.93 -2.84
CA LYS A 40 -11.36 6.38 -2.83
C LYS A 40 -12.30 7.14 -3.77
N TYR A 41 -12.74 6.49 -4.84
CA TYR A 41 -13.56 7.11 -5.88
C TYR A 41 -14.96 6.50 -5.94
N ILE A 42 -15.95 7.32 -6.28
CA ILE A 42 -17.34 6.89 -6.51
C ILE A 42 -17.93 7.57 -7.76
N THR A 43 -18.79 6.87 -8.47
CA THR A 43 -19.57 7.37 -9.59
C THR A 43 -21.02 6.87 -9.51
N PHE A 44 -21.94 7.57 -10.16
CA PHE A 44 -23.37 7.31 -10.06
C PHE A 44 -23.95 6.97 -11.41
N ARG A 45 -24.64 5.82 -11.48
CA ARG A 45 -25.34 5.40 -12.69
C ARG A 45 -26.70 6.09 -12.76
N GLN A 46 -26.91 6.80 -13.87
CA GLN A 46 -28.17 7.46 -14.21
C GLN A 46 -29.28 6.44 -14.55
N LYS A 47 -30.54 6.87 -14.44
CA LYS A 47 -31.69 6.09 -14.94
C LYS A 47 -31.56 5.90 -16.46
N ASN A 48 -32.08 4.79 -16.99
CA ASN A 48 -32.16 4.50 -18.42
C ASN A 48 -30.79 4.41 -19.13
N GLY A 49 -30.04 3.34 -18.87
CA GLY A 49 -28.78 3.04 -19.58
C GLY A 49 -27.56 3.03 -18.67
N GLY A 50 -27.66 3.60 -17.47
CA GLY A 50 -26.60 3.53 -16.47
C GLY A 50 -25.40 4.40 -16.77
N ASN A 51 -25.58 5.44 -17.60
CA ASN A 51 -24.56 6.43 -17.91
C ASN A 51 -23.98 7.02 -16.64
N MET A 52 -22.67 7.23 -16.65
CA MET A 52 -21.90 7.83 -15.58
C MET A 52 -21.25 9.08 -16.14
N THR A 53 -21.48 10.23 -15.51
CA THR A 53 -20.99 11.53 -16.00
C THR A 53 -19.84 12.08 -15.19
N THR A 54 -19.70 11.67 -13.93
CA THR A 54 -18.71 12.24 -13.02
C THR A 54 -18.19 11.16 -12.07
N VAL A 55 -16.88 11.17 -11.83
CA VAL A 55 -16.23 10.42 -10.74
C VAL A 55 -15.85 11.41 -9.65
N TYR A 56 -16.30 11.14 -8.42
CA TYR A 56 -16.04 11.95 -7.25
C TYR A 56 -14.99 11.27 -6.36
N THR A 57 -14.08 12.05 -5.77
CA THR A 57 -13.30 11.60 -4.62
C THR A 57 -14.19 11.58 -3.37
N VAL A 58 -14.08 10.52 -2.57
CA VAL A 58 -14.73 10.42 -1.26
C VAL A 58 -13.77 10.92 -0.18
N ASN A 59 -14.10 12.04 0.46
CA ASN A 59 -13.25 12.67 1.48
C ASN A 59 -13.40 11.99 2.83
N LYS A 60 -14.65 11.70 3.23
CA LYS A 60 -14.99 11.15 4.55
C LYS A 60 -16.19 10.20 4.45
N LYS A 61 -16.23 9.23 5.35
CA LYS A 61 -17.35 8.33 5.57
C LYS A 61 -17.69 8.28 7.05
N PHE A 62 -18.97 8.31 7.39
CA PHE A 62 -19.42 8.25 8.77
C PHE A 62 -20.84 7.68 8.86
N HIS A 63 -21.28 7.37 10.08
CA HIS A 63 -22.48 6.57 10.34
C HIS A 63 -23.41 7.32 11.30
N ILE A 64 -24.65 7.61 10.88
CA ILE A 64 -25.65 8.30 11.72
C ILE A 64 -27.06 7.76 11.48
N SER A 65 -27.95 7.99 12.44
CA SER A 65 -29.39 7.78 12.31
C SER A 65 -30.10 9.10 11.97
N PRO A 66 -30.56 9.31 10.71
CA PRO A 66 -31.04 10.61 10.24
C PRO A 66 -32.49 10.96 10.67
N THR A 67 -33.22 10.00 11.27
CA THR A 67 -34.61 10.17 11.72
C THR A 67 -34.76 10.34 13.23
N GLY A 68 -33.68 10.19 14.00
CA GLY A 68 -33.70 10.34 15.46
C GLY A 68 -33.65 11.78 15.95
N SER A 69 -34.02 12.01 17.21
CA SER A 69 -33.81 13.29 17.93
C SER A 69 -32.34 13.62 18.18
N GLN A 70 -31.43 12.69 17.87
CA GLN A 70 -29.99 12.90 17.74
C GLN A 70 -29.64 13.43 16.34
N LEU A 71 -30.06 14.66 16.03
CA LEU A 71 -29.37 15.49 15.02
C LEU A 71 -28.05 16.07 15.58
N ILE A 72 -27.60 15.54 16.72
CA ILE A 72 -26.62 16.14 17.62
C ILE A 72 -25.29 15.40 17.47
N GLU A 73 -24.26 16.19 17.21
CA GLU A 73 -22.85 15.83 17.27
C GLU A 73 -22.48 14.65 16.38
N VAL A 74 -22.30 14.93 15.09
CA VAL A 74 -21.41 14.09 14.29
C VAL A 74 -20.07 14.09 15.03
N GLN A 75 -19.75 13.00 15.74
CA GLN A 75 -18.50 12.83 16.51
C GLN A 75 -17.24 12.82 15.63
N GLU A 76 -17.41 12.87 14.31
CA GLU A 76 -16.35 13.09 13.35
C GLU A 76 -16.08 14.58 13.21
N ASN A 77 -14.80 14.98 13.16
CA ASN A 77 -14.34 16.35 12.95
C ASN A 77 -14.75 16.87 11.55
N LEU A 78 -16.04 17.12 11.34
CA LEU A 78 -16.57 17.77 10.15
C LEU A 78 -16.29 19.27 10.23
N THR A 79 -15.92 19.85 9.09
CA THR A 79 -15.88 21.30 8.96
C THR A 79 -17.31 21.86 8.97
N PRO A 80 -17.51 23.13 9.34
CA PRO A 80 -18.84 23.75 9.31
C PRO A 80 -19.54 23.66 7.96
N SER A 81 -18.77 23.70 6.86
CA SER A 81 -19.31 23.55 5.50
C SER A 81 -19.80 22.13 5.21
N GLU A 82 -19.05 21.11 5.64
CA GLU A 82 -19.44 19.71 5.50
C GLU A 82 -20.71 19.41 6.32
N GLU A 83 -20.75 19.89 7.56
CA GLU A 83 -21.92 19.73 8.44
C GLU A 83 -23.17 20.36 7.82
N GLN A 84 -23.06 21.57 7.25
CA GLN A 84 -24.17 22.24 6.60
C GLN A 84 -24.65 21.48 5.36
N ARG A 85 -23.74 20.94 4.54
CA ARG A 85 -24.08 20.10 3.38
C ARG A 85 -24.84 18.86 3.78
N VAL A 86 -24.41 18.17 4.84
CA VAL A 86 -25.07 16.98 5.37
C VAL A 86 -26.49 17.31 5.86
N LYS A 87 -26.65 18.38 6.65
CA LYS A 87 -27.96 18.83 7.13
C LYS A 87 -28.90 19.16 5.97
N ASN A 88 -28.43 19.93 4.99
CA ASN A 88 -29.23 20.29 3.82
C ASN A 88 -29.62 19.06 2.99
N TYR A 89 -28.70 18.11 2.80
CA TYR A 89 -29.00 16.85 2.11
C TYR A 89 -30.06 16.03 2.85
N ILE A 90 -29.97 15.92 4.18
CA ILE A 90 -30.95 15.19 4.98
C ILE A 90 -32.34 15.82 4.83
N GLU A 91 -32.45 17.13 4.99
CA GLU A 91 -33.73 17.84 4.86
C GLU A 91 -34.31 17.73 3.44
N ALA A 92 -33.47 17.91 2.40
CA ALA A 92 -33.91 17.79 1.01
C ALA A 92 -34.30 16.35 0.64
N ARG A 93 -33.65 15.34 1.25
CA ARG A 93 -34.00 13.93 1.00
C ARG A 93 -35.29 13.52 1.68
N LYS A 94 -35.60 14.06 2.87
CA LYS A 94 -36.85 13.80 3.60
C LYS A 94 -38.11 14.16 2.80
N THR A 95 -38.05 15.22 1.98
CA THR A 95 -39.22 15.71 1.23
C THR A 95 -39.60 14.85 0.02
N GLY A 96 -38.78 13.87 -0.38
CA GLY A 96 -39.07 13.02 -1.56
C GLY A 96 -38.73 11.53 -1.42
N PHE A 97 -37.62 11.20 -0.78
CA PHE A 97 -37.14 9.80 -0.69
C PHE A 97 -37.19 9.25 0.74
N GLY A 98 -37.12 10.13 1.73
CA GLY A 98 -37.11 9.75 3.14
C GLY A 98 -35.84 9.02 3.57
N PHE A 99 -35.90 8.54 4.81
CA PHE A 99 -34.96 7.63 5.44
C PHE A 99 -35.77 6.61 6.23
N ASP A 100 -35.24 5.39 6.34
CA ASP A 100 -35.91 4.34 7.10
C ASP A 100 -35.84 4.62 8.61
N GLU A 101 -36.96 4.41 9.30
CA GLU A 101 -37.02 4.61 10.75
C GLU A 101 -36.06 3.65 11.47
N ASN A 102 -35.44 4.13 12.55
CA ASN A 102 -34.53 3.35 13.41
C ASN A 102 -33.39 2.66 12.65
N THR A 103 -33.00 3.18 11.50
CA THR A 103 -31.96 2.60 10.64
C THR A 103 -30.74 3.50 10.60
N ASN A 104 -29.56 2.92 10.82
CA ASN A 104 -28.31 3.63 10.62
C ASN A 104 -28.01 3.74 9.13
N TYR A 105 -27.53 4.92 8.73
CA TYR A 105 -27.11 5.22 7.38
C TYR A 105 -25.62 5.54 7.36
N THR A 106 -24.93 4.99 6.38
CA THR A 106 -23.59 5.44 6.02
C THR A 106 -23.71 6.67 5.12
N PHE A 107 -23.04 7.75 5.49
CA PHE A 107 -22.91 8.97 4.72
C PHE A 107 -21.51 9.06 4.14
N MET A 108 -21.40 9.43 2.87
CA MET A 108 -20.17 9.72 2.16
C MET A 108 -20.14 11.20 1.77
N ILE A 109 -19.10 11.91 2.22
CA ILE A 109 -18.82 13.29 1.81
C ILE A 109 -17.95 13.25 0.56
N LEU A 110 -18.49 13.78 -0.54
CA LEU A 110 -17.80 13.86 -1.82
C LEU A 110 -17.04 15.18 -1.93
N SER A 111 -15.90 15.16 -2.61
CA SER A 111 -15.12 16.36 -2.92
C SER A 111 -15.84 17.21 -3.97
N GLU A 112 -15.91 18.52 -3.73
CA GLU A 112 -16.49 19.49 -4.68
C GLU A 112 -15.49 19.84 -5.80
N THR A 113 -14.19 19.78 -5.49
CA THR A 113 -13.09 20.19 -6.36
C THR A 113 -12.36 19.02 -6.99
N GLU A 114 -12.20 17.91 -6.25
CA GLU A 114 -11.54 16.70 -6.74
C GLU A 114 -12.56 15.76 -7.37
N LYS A 115 -12.95 16.09 -8.60
CA LYS A 115 -13.83 15.27 -9.43
C LYS A 115 -13.34 15.21 -10.87
N ILE A 116 -13.68 14.14 -11.55
CA ILE A 116 -13.31 13.87 -12.93
C ILE A 116 -14.59 13.80 -13.75
N GLU A 117 -14.74 14.71 -14.70
CA GLU A 117 -15.86 14.70 -15.63
C GLU A 117 -15.62 13.67 -16.75
N LEU A 118 -16.62 12.81 -16.96
CA LEU A 118 -16.63 11.74 -17.96
C LEU A 118 -17.43 12.20 -19.17
N LEU A 119 -16.79 13.02 -20.02
CA LEU A 119 -17.44 13.69 -21.16
C LEU A 119 -18.08 12.74 -22.19
N HIS A 120 -17.66 11.49 -22.24
CA HIS A 120 -18.17 10.46 -23.15
C HIS A 120 -19.26 9.57 -22.52
N ALA A 121 -19.70 9.89 -21.29
CA ALA A 121 -20.79 9.24 -20.58
C ALA A 121 -20.72 7.70 -20.60
N PRO A 122 -19.62 7.07 -20.12
CA PRO A 122 -19.48 5.63 -20.13
C PRO A 122 -20.61 4.95 -19.36
N HIS A 123 -20.98 3.77 -19.81
CA HIS A 123 -22.09 2.98 -19.27
C HIS A 123 -21.73 1.49 -19.23
N PRO A 124 -22.38 0.69 -18.34
CA PRO A 124 -22.12 -0.73 -18.29
C PRO A 124 -22.53 -1.45 -19.57
N GLU A 125 -21.92 -2.61 -19.85
CA GLU A 125 -22.34 -3.53 -20.92
C GLU A 125 -23.80 -3.95 -20.78
N THR A 126 -24.26 -4.14 -19.54
CA THR A 126 -25.65 -4.48 -19.22
C THR A 126 -26.11 -3.68 -18.00
N ASN A 127 -27.36 -3.19 -18.07
CA ASN A 127 -27.98 -2.51 -16.93
C ASN A 127 -27.98 -3.45 -15.72
N ASN A 128 -27.44 -2.95 -14.62
CA ASN A 128 -27.22 -3.75 -13.43
C ASN A 128 -27.70 -3.04 -12.16
N THR A 129 -28.24 -3.84 -11.25
CA THR A 129 -28.68 -3.43 -9.92
C THR A 129 -27.56 -3.62 -8.90
N GLY A 130 -27.54 -2.78 -7.88
CA GLY A 130 -26.56 -2.82 -6.80
C GLY A 130 -25.17 -2.26 -7.15
N PRO A 131 -24.21 -2.31 -6.21
CA PRO A 131 -22.88 -1.75 -6.41
C PRO A 131 -22.08 -2.54 -7.46
N ARG A 132 -21.22 -1.83 -8.19
CA ARG A 132 -20.27 -2.36 -9.18
C ARG A 132 -18.94 -1.62 -9.06
N TYR A 133 -17.87 -2.19 -9.57
CA TYR A 133 -16.56 -1.54 -9.60
C TYR A 133 -16.05 -1.49 -11.03
N TYR A 134 -15.39 -0.38 -11.37
CA TYR A 134 -14.72 -0.16 -12.65
C TYR A 134 -13.31 0.36 -12.36
N TRP A 135 -12.37 0.13 -13.27
CA TRP A 135 -11.08 0.80 -13.19
C TRP A 135 -11.26 2.26 -13.61
N LEU A 136 -10.59 3.18 -12.90
CA LEU A 136 -10.66 4.61 -13.22
C LEU A 136 -10.18 4.89 -14.65
N GLU A 137 -9.11 4.20 -15.08
CA GLU A 137 -8.58 4.28 -16.46
C GLU A 137 -9.62 3.87 -17.52
N ASP A 138 -10.44 2.85 -17.24
CA ASP A 138 -11.46 2.39 -18.18
C ASP A 138 -12.58 3.43 -18.32
N LEU A 139 -12.99 4.04 -17.21
CA LEU A 139 -13.95 5.15 -17.23
C LEU A 139 -13.41 6.38 -17.95
N GLN A 140 -12.09 6.59 -17.99
CA GLN A 140 -11.45 7.71 -18.68
C GLN A 140 -11.01 7.39 -20.12
N SER A 141 -11.11 6.12 -20.55
CA SER A 141 -10.55 5.63 -21.81
C SER A 141 -11.20 6.22 -23.07
N GLY A 142 -12.37 6.86 -22.95
CA GLY A 142 -13.16 7.34 -24.09
C GLY A 142 -14.15 6.30 -24.63
N ASN A 143 -14.11 5.07 -24.13
CA ASN A 143 -15.05 4.02 -24.51
C ASN A 143 -16.42 4.25 -23.88
N SER A 144 -17.49 4.23 -24.69
CA SER A 144 -18.86 4.38 -24.17
C SER A 144 -19.30 3.17 -23.34
N VAL A 145 -18.74 1.99 -23.58
CA VAL A 145 -19.06 0.76 -22.84
C VAL A 145 -17.88 0.37 -21.98
N VAL A 146 -18.11 0.21 -20.68
CA VAL A 146 -17.09 -0.18 -19.70
C VAL A 146 -17.43 -1.49 -19.01
N LYS A 147 -16.39 -2.28 -18.74
CA LYS A 147 -16.52 -3.59 -18.11
C LYS A 147 -16.41 -3.49 -16.61
N THR A 148 -17.35 -4.10 -15.92
CA THR A 148 -17.23 -4.29 -14.48
C THR A 148 -16.01 -5.12 -14.15
N ILE A 149 -15.25 -4.67 -13.16
CA ILE A 149 -14.19 -5.45 -12.53
C ILE A 149 -14.85 -6.75 -12.04
N SER A 150 -14.43 -7.87 -12.62
CA SER A 150 -14.92 -9.17 -12.19
C SER A 150 -14.43 -9.45 -10.76
N ASN A 151 -15.10 -10.33 -10.02
CA ASN A 151 -14.58 -10.82 -8.74
C ASN A 151 -13.20 -11.52 -8.89
N GLN A 152 -12.71 -11.74 -10.13
CA GLN A 152 -11.37 -12.24 -10.43
C GLN A 152 -10.34 -11.11 -10.66
N GLU A 153 -10.78 -9.87 -10.87
CA GLU A 153 -9.93 -8.70 -11.12
C GLU A 153 -9.75 -7.81 -9.87
N THR A 154 -10.51 -8.06 -8.79
CA THR A 154 -10.18 -7.49 -7.47
C THR A 154 -9.25 -8.44 -6.73
N TYR A 155 -7.95 -8.16 -6.75
CA TYR A 155 -7.02 -8.88 -5.88
C TYR A 155 -7.41 -8.69 -4.42
N THR A 156 -7.61 -9.81 -3.75
CA THR A 156 -7.98 -9.89 -2.35
C THR A 156 -6.72 -9.95 -1.50
N ASN A 157 -6.76 -9.30 -0.34
CA ASN A 157 -5.72 -9.39 0.68
C ASN A 157 -6.10 -10.50 1.68
N TRP A 158 -5.23 -11.48 1.84
CA TRP A 158 -5.43 -12.60 2.75
C TRP A 158 -4.34 -12.66 3.81
N LEU A 159 -4.70 -13.10 5.00
CA LEU A 159 -3.78 -13.49 6.06
C LEU A 159 -3.91 -14.99 6.28
N ILE A 160 -2.79 -15.71 6.21
CA ILE A 160 -2.71 -17.14 6.49
C ILE A 160 -1.76 -17.42 7.66
N SER A 161 -1.94 -18.57 8.31
CA SER A 161 -1.11 -19.01 9.43
C SER A 161 -0.15 -20.11 8.99
N ALA A 162 1.13 -19.93 9.27
CA ALA A 162 2.19 -20.89 9.03
C ALA A 162 2.68 -21.48 10.36
N SER A 163 2.66 -22.80 10.45
CA SER A 163 3.23 -23.53 11.57
C SER A 163 4.61 -24.03 11.20
N GLU A 164 5.65 -23.48 11.84
CA GLU A 164 7.03 -23.97 11.69
C GLU A 164 7.17 -25.41 12.18
N LYS A 165 6.19 -25.93 12.94
CA LYS A 165 6.11 -27.35 13.32
C LYS A 165 5.54 -28.25 12.23
N VAL A 166 5.09 -27.70 11.11
CA VAL A 166 4.52 -28.43 9.96
C VAL A 166 5.36 -28.19 8.71
N PHE A 167 5.62 -26.92 8.41
CA PHE A 167 6.36 -26.48 7.24
C PHE A 167 7.20 -25.25 7.58
N ASP A 168 8.51 -25.35 7.42
CA ASP A 168 9.46 -24.26 7.66
C ASP A 168 9.45 -23.28 6.48
N VAL A 169 8.47 -22.39 6.49
CA VAL A 169 8.30 -21.35 5.48
C VAL A 169 9.47 -20.35 5.48
N THR A 170 10.14 -20.17 6.62
CA THR A 170 11.26 -19.24 6.76
C THR A 170 12.47 -19.74 5.97
N SER A 171 12.82 -21.02 6.14
CA SER A 171 13.90 -21.65 5.38
C SER A 171 13.54 -21.81 3.91
N ALA A 172 12.28 -22.10 3.57
CA ALA A 172 11.83 -22.19 2.18
C ALA A 172 12.01 -20.85 1.42
N PHE A 173 11.66 -19.71 2.04
CA PHE A 173 11.92 -18.38 1.44
C PHE A 173 13.37 -17.92 1.53
N ALA A 174 14.26 -18.66 2.20
CA ALA A 174 15.69 -18.39 2.17
C ALA A 174 16.37 -19.01 0.94
N THR A 175 15.76 -20.06 0.35
CA THR A 175 16.32 -20.82 -0.78
C THR A 175 15.57 -20.58 -2.10
N SER A 176 14.34 -20.05 -2.04
CA SER A 176 13.49 -19.79 -3.20
C SER A 176 12.71 -18.49 -3.06
N ASP A 177 12.48 -17.82 -4.19
CA ASP A 177 11.62 -16.63 -4.28
C ASP A 177 10.12 -16.95 -4.26
N TYR A 178 9.75 -18.23 -4.24
CA TYR A 178 8.37 -18.67 -4.11
C TYR A 178 8.24 -19.94 -3.26
N VAL A 179 7.04 -20.14 -2.72
CA VAL A 179 6.63 -21.40 -2.10
C VAL A 179 5.31 -21.88 -2.71
N ASP A 180 5.17 -23.18 -2.91
CA ASP A 180 3.94 -23.82 -3.31
C ASP A 180 3.20 -24.14 -2.00
N TRP A 181 2.22 -23.31 -1.69
CA TRP A 181 1.48 -23.35 -0.44
C TRP A 181 0.19 -24.13 -0.60
N ARG A 182 -0.14 -24.98 0.37
CA ARG A 182 -1.40 -25.75 0.34
C ARG A 182 -2.59 -24.79 0.24
N GLN A 183 -3.38 -24.92 -0.82
CA GLN A 183 -4.48 -24.02 -1.11
C GLN A 183 -5.68 -24.35 -0.21
N SER A 184 -5.78 -23.66 0.91
CA SER A 184 -6.89 -23.76 1.88
C SER A 184 -7.90 -22.61 1.78
N GLY A 185 -7.55 -21.52 1.09
CA GLY A 185 -8.43 -20.39 0.80
C GLY A 185 -8.89 -20.35 -0.66
N LYS A 186 -9.90 -19.51 -0.95
CA LYS A 186 -10.38 -19.24 -2.32
C LYS A 186 -9.50 -18.18 -2.98
N PHE A 187 -8.21 -18.49 -3.13
CA PHE A 187 -7.21 -17.60 -3.71
C PHE A 187 -7.42 -17.43 -5.22
N GLN A 188 -6.96 -16.31 -5.73
CA GLN A 188 -6.89 -16.00 -7.16
C GLN A 188 -5.50 -15.51 -7.52
N VAL A 189 -5.08 -15.70 -8.76
CA VAL A 189 -3.82 -15.14 -9.26
C VAL A 189 -3.84 -13.62 -9.11
N GLY A 190 -2.79 -13.08 -8.49
CA GLY A 190 -2.62 -11.68 -8.15
C GLY A 190 -3.09 -11.28 -6.74
N ASP A 191 -3.79 -12.15 -6.01
CA ASP A 191 -4.10 -11.93 -4.59
C ASP A 191 -2.82 -11.69 -3.77
N THR A 192 -2.89 -10.80 -2.78
CA THR A 192 -1.80 -10.60 -1.81
C THR A 192 -2.02 -11.50 -0.60
N ILE A 193 -1.01 -12.30 -0.24
CA ILE A 193 -1.06 -13.16 0.93
C ILE A 193 0.00 -12.73 1.94
N TYR A 194 -0.44 -12.32 3.13
CA TYR A 194 0.38 -12.12 4.32
C TYR A 194 0.49 -13.42 5.09
N ILE A 195 1.70 -13.78 5.52
CA ILE A 195 1.96 -15.04 6.22
C ILE A 195 2.34 -14.74 7.67
N TYR A 196 1.43 -15.10 8.58
CA TYR A 196 1.65 -15.12 10.01
C TYR A 196 2.35 -16.39 10.42
N VAL A 197 3.59 -16.30 10.88
CA VAL A 197 4.34 -17.40 11.47
C VAL A 197 3.89 -17.57 12.92
N SER A 198 3.34 -18.73 13.23
CA SER A 198 2.80 -19.07 14.54
C SER A 198 3.90 -19.30 15.58
N SER A 199 3.54 -19.84 16.75
CA SER A 199 4.48 -20.06 17.86
C SER A 199 5.71 -20.90 17.44
N PRO A 200 6.93 -20.49 17.82
CA PRO A 200 7.26 -19.46 18.82
C PRO A 200 7.34 -18.03 18.29
N VAL A 201 7.30 -17.81 16.98
CA VAL A 201 7.58 -16.52 16.36
C VAL A 201 6.43 -15.51 16.53
N GLN A 202 5.19 -15.97 16.34
CA GLN A 202 3.95 -15.19 16.54
C GLN A 202 3.92 -13.82 15.85
N LYS A 203 4.37 -13.75 14.60
CA LYS A 203 4.48 -12.51 13.80
C LYS A 203 4.08 -12.71 12.35
N VAL A 204 3.60 -11.67 11.69
CA VAL A 204 3.57 -11.64 10.21
C VAL A 204 4.98 -11.36 9.69
N LYS A 205 5.52 -12.26 8.87
CA LYS A 205 6.90 -12.15 8.36
C LYS A 205 7.00 -11.94 6.87
N PHE A 206 6.00 -12.34 6.10
CA PHE A 206 6.08 -12.37 4.65
C PHE A 206 4.85 -11.72 4.02
N LYS A 207 5.10 -10.90 3.00
CA LYS A 207 4.11 -10.46 2.01
C LYS A 207 4.42 -11.17 0.71
N THR A 208 3.40 -11.79 0.13
CA THR A 208 3.53 -12.56 -1.11
C THR A 208 2.41 -12.20 -2.07
N VAL A 209 2.58 -12.58 -3.34
CA VAL A 209 1.52 -12.53 -4.35
C VAL A 209 1.27 -13.93 -4.92
N VAL A 210 0.02 -14.27 -5.15
CA VAL A 210 -0.36 -15.54 -5.79
C VAL A 210 0.01 -15.47 -7.28
N GLU A 211 0.92 -16.32 -7.72
CA GLU A 211 1.34 -16.39 -9.11
C GLU A 211 0.58 -17.48 -9.90
N LYS A 212 0.27 -18.59 -9.24
CA LYS A 212 -0.46 -19.73 -9.82
C LYS A 212 -1.37 -20.36 -8.76
N ILE A 213 -2.45 -20.99 -9.19
CA ILE A 213 -3.42 -21.71 -8.35
C ILE A 213 -3.68 -23.09 -8.93
N ASP A 214 -4.35 -23.94 -8.14
CA ASP A 214 -4.79 -25.28 -8.57
C ASP A 214 -3.66 -26.22 -9.01
N ILE A 215 -2.43 -25.99 -8.53
CA ILE A 215 -1.25 -26.79 -8.87
C ILE A 215 -1.38 -28.18 -8.22
N PRO A 216 -1.33 -29.28 -8.99
CA PRO A 216 -1.25 -30.63 -8.43
C PRO A 216 0.07 -30.83 -7.67
N PHE A 217 0.08 -31.63 -6.60
CA PHE A 217 1.29 -31.89 -5.81
C PHE A 217 2.49 -32.38 -6.66
N LEU A 218 2.24 -33.20 -7.70
CA LEU A 218 3.32 -33.68 -8.58
C LEU A 218 4.01 -32.59 -9.42
N GLU A 219 3.40 -31.40 -9.51
CA GLU A 219 3.93 -30.24 -10.23
C GLU A 219 4.52 -29.18 -9.29
N THR A 220 4.46 -29.40 -7.97
CA THR A 220 5.12 -28.51 -7.01
C THR A 220 6.63 -28.70 -7.03
N TYR A 221 7.39 -27.66 -6.66
CA TYR A 221 8.83 -27.83 -6.48
C TYR A 221 9.14 -28.83 -5.34
N ASP A 222 10.32 -29.45 -5.38
CA ASP A 222 10.75 -30.33 -4.30
C ASP A 222 10.98 -29.50 -3.03
N SER A 223 10.05 -29.63 -2.10
CA SER A 223 10.04 -28.92 -0.83
C SER A 223 10.21 -29.87 0.35
N LYS A 224 10.59 -31.14 0.09
CA LYS A 224 10.56 -32.21 1.10
C LYS A 224 11.35 -31.85 2.36
N GLU A 225 12.49 -31.18 2.20
CA GLU A 225 13.37 -30.76 3.30
C GLU A 225 12.74 -29.76 4.27
N PHE A 226 11.72 -29.00 3.84
CA PHE A 226 11.05 -27.99 4.68
C PHE A 226 9.87 -28.57 5.48
N TRP A 227 9.47 -29.82 5.21
CA TRP A 227 8.45 -30.50 6.01
C TRP A 227 9.08 -31.09 7.26
N THR A 228 8.57 -30.70 8.42
CA THR A 228 9.12 -31.13 9.72
C THR A 228 8.83 -32.59 10.05
N LYS A 229 7.79 -33.16 9.43
CA LYS A 229 7.37 -34.55 9.60
C LYS A 229 6.83 -35.12 8.29
N GLU A 230 7.19 -36.37 8.03
CA GLU A 230 6.76 -37.10 6.83
C GLU A 230 5.23 -37.25 6.74
N GLU A 231 4.52 -37.35 7.87
CA GLU A 231 3.05 -37.45 7.90
C GLU A 231 2.36 -36.27 7.20
N PHE A 232 2.83 -35.04 7.45
CA PHE A 232 2.28 -33.84 6.82
C PHE A 232 2.60 -33.75 5.33
N HIS A 233 3.79 -34.22 4.95
CA HIS A 233 4.20 -34.33 3.55
C HIS A 233 3.29 -35.32 2.79
N ILE A 234 3.01 -36.49 3.37
CA ILE A 234 2.13 -37.51 2.78
C ILE A 234 0.69 -36.99 2.63
N GLU A 235 0.11 -36.38 3.67
CA GLU A 235 -1.25 -35.82 3.60
C GLU A 235 -1.42 -34.79 2.48
N SER A 236 -0.34 -34.06 2.22
CA SER A 236 -0.28 -32.96 1.26
C SER A 236 -0.27 -33.44 -0.20
N GLN A 237 0.11 -34.69 -0.47
CA GLN A 237 0.12 -35.28 -1.82
C GLN A 237 -1.25 -35.32 -2.51
N SER A 238 -2.32 -35.36 -1.71
CA SER A 238 -3.72 -35.38 -2.20
C SER A 238 -4.32 -33.98 -2.43
N LYS A 239 -3.55 -32.91 -2.18
CA LYS A 239 -4.05 -31.54 -2.14
C LYS A 239 -3.60 -30.73 -3.36
N LYS A 240 -4.26 -29.59 -3.55
CA LYS A 240 -3.87 -28.57 -4.52
C LYS A 240 -3.09 -27.45 -3.84
N PHE A 241 -2.25 -26.80 -4.62
CA PHE A 241 -1.33 -25.77 -4.17
C PHE A 241 -1.51 -24.47 -4.95
N ALA A 242 -1.16 -23.38 -4.28
CA ALA A 242 -1.00 -22.06 -4.88
C ALA A 242 0.47 -21.65 -4.77
N ARG A 243 1.05 -21.16 -5.87
CA ARG A 243 2.41 -20.63 -5.87
C ARG A 243 2.40 -19.21 -5.32
N LEU A 244 3.02 -19.01 -4.17
CA LEU A 244 3.14 -17.72 -3.50
C LEU A 244 4.55 -17.17 -3.75
N ARG A 245 4.65 -16.15 -4.59
CA ARG A 245 5.92 -15.47 -4.86
C ARG A 245 6.15 -14.39 -3.80
N LEU A 246 7.33 -14.40 -3.18
CA LEU A 246 7.75 -13.42 -2.18
C LEU A 246 7.77 -12.01 -2.79
N VAL A 247 7.19 -11.05 -2.07
CA VAL A 247 7.22 -9.63 -2.41
C VAL A 247 8.16 -8.89 -1.46
N THR A 248 8.02 -9.12 -0.16
CA THR A 248 8.91 -8.59 0.88
C THR A 248 8.81 -9.47 2.13
N LYS A 249 9.79 -9.34 3.01
CA LYS A 249 9.81 -9.95 4.34
C LYS A 249 10.29 -8.94 5.36
N SER A 250 9.88 -9.11 6.62
CA SER A 250 10.30 -8.28 7.75
C SER A 250 10.30 -9.14 9.00
N ASP A 251 11.09 -8.76 10.00
CA ASP A 251 11.10 -9.36 11.33
C ASP A 251 10.68 -8.36 12.43
N SER A 252 10.06 -7.24 12.01
CA SER A 252 9.64 -6.14 12.88
C SER A 252 8.77 -6.60 14.05
N GLU A 253 9.05 -6.08 15.25
CA GLU A 253 8.23 -6.32 16.45
C GLU A 253 6.81 -5.76 16.31
N PHE A 254 6.63 -4.73 15.49
CA PHE A 254 5.32 -4.17 15.17
C PHE A 254 4.43 -5.16 14.39
N LEU A 255 5.00 -6.23 13.82
CA LEU A 255 4.23 -7.28 13.17
C LEU A 255 3.88 -8.44 14.12
N SER A 256 4.10 -8.28 15.44
CA SER A 256 3.72 -9.27 16.46
C SER A 256 2.22 -9.39 16.63
N LEU A 257 1.76 -10.56 17.09
CA LEU A 257 0.34 -10.81 17.35
C LEU A 257 -0.30 -9.73 18.22
N GLU A 258 0.41 -9.24 19.24
CA GLU A 258 -0.07 -8.17 20.13
C GLU A 258 -0.39 -6.89 19.35
N HIS A 259 0.57 -6.41 18.56
CA HIS A 259 0.39 -5.21 17.74
C HIS A 259 -0.65 -5.39 16.65
N LEU A 260 -0.72 -6.56 16.03
CA LEU A 260 -1.75 -6.86 15.03
C LEU A 260 -3.16 -6.79 15.64
N LEU A 261 -3.35 -7.32 16.85
CA LEU A 261 -4.64 -7.25 17.55
C LEU A 261 -5.06 -5.80 17.87
N GLN A 262 -4.09 -4.95 18.21
CA GLN A 262 -4.33 -3.52 18.46
C GLN A 262 -4.66 -2.74 17.16
N ASN A 263 -4.19 -3.22 16.00
CA ASN A 263 -4.29 -2.52 14.71
C ASN A 263 -5.19 -3.25 13.70
N GLY A 264 -6.29 -3.85 14.18
CA GLY A 264 -7.39 -4.32 13.33
C GLY A 264 -7.48 -5.84 13.13
N LEU A 265 -6.56 -6.64 13.68
CA LEU A 265 -6.73 -8.10 13.71
C LEU A 265 -7.70 -8.48 14.83
N SER A 266 -8.84 -9.09 14.49
CA SER A 266 -9.87 -9.39 15.49
C SER A 266 -9.55 -10.58 16.40
N SER A 267 -8.69 -11.50 15.95
CA SER A 267 -8.39 -12.76 16.67
C SER A 267 -7.21 -13.50 16.04
N TYR A 268 -6.65 -14.46 16.78
CA TYR A 268 -5.56 -15.31 16.30
C TYR A 268 -5.88 -15.99 14.95
N PRO A 269 -4.98 -15.96 13.96
CA PRO A 269 -5.21 -16.61 12.66
C PRO A 269 -5.18 -18.13 12.76
N GLN A 270 -6.36 -18.76 12.74
CA GLN A 270 -6.54 -20.22 12.70
C GLN A 270 -6.65 -20.78 11.27
N GLY A 271 -6.80 -19.91 10.26
CA GLY A 271 -6.93 -20.26 8.85
C GLY A 271 -6.95 -19.03 7.94
N PRO A 272 -7.08 -19.21 6.61
CA PRO A 272 -7.11 -18.09 5.68
C PRO A 272 -8.25 -17.12 5.99
N ARG A 273 -7.92 -15.85 6.19
CA ARG A 273 -8.90 -14.78 6.46
C ARG A 273 -8.63 -13.57 5.60
N ARG A 274 -9.68 -12.81 5.30
CA ARG A 274 -9.55 -11.53 4.58
C ARG A 274 -8.95 -10.46 5.49
N VAL A 275 -8.11 -9.62 4.90
CA VAL A 275 -7.50 -8.44 5.50
C VAL A 275 -8.25 -7.21 4.99
N ASN A 276 -8.69 -6.34 5.90
CA ASN A 276 -9.31 -5.06 5.55
C ASN A 276 -8.25 -4.01 5.19
N GLU A 277 -8.64 -2.86 4.63
CA GLU A 277 -7.68 -1.85 4.18
C GLU A 277 -6.83 -1.24 5.31
N GLU A 278 -7.39 -1.10 6.51
CA GLU A 278 -6.68 -0.59 7.69
C GLU A 278 -5.53 -1.52 8.11
N LEU A 279 -5.83 -2.81 8.35
CA LEU A 279 -4.82 -3.80 8.69
C LEU A 279 -3.84 -4.02 7.54
N LYS A 280 -4.30 -3.90 6.29
CA LYS A 280 -3.42 -3.96 5.12
C LYS A 280 -2.41 -2.81 5.11
N ALA A 281 -2.86 -1.57 5.35
CA ALA A 281 -1.99 -0.41 5.39
C ALA A 281 -0.95 -0.53 6.51
N TYR A 282 -1.37 -1.01 7.68
CA TYR A 282 -0.49 -1.32 8.80
C TYR A 282 0.58 -2.35 8.43
N LEU A 283 0.15 -3.50 7.91
CA LEU A 283 1.05 -4.59 7.49
C LEU A 283 2.04 -4.11 6.43
N ASP A 284 1.58 -3.37 5.42
CA ASP A 284 2.43 -2.85 4.36
C ASP A 284 3.49 -1.89 4.90
N ASN A 285 3.14 -1.01 5.83
CA ASN A 285 4.10 -0.08 6.44
C ASN A 285 5.29 -0.83 7.05
N TYR A 286 5.02 -1.79 7.94
CA TYR A 286 6.08 -2.48 8.69
C TYR A 286 6.74 -3.65 7.93
N LEU A 287 6.11 -4.16 6.87
CA LEU A 287 6.72 -5.15 5.95
C LEU A 287 7.60 -4.49 4.88
N GLU A 288 7.37 -3.22 4.58
CA GLU A 288 8.16 -2.44 3.63
C GLU A 288 9.19 -1.51 4.30
N GLU A 289 9.18 -1.43 5.64
CA GLU A 289 10.19 -0.73 6.46
C GLU A 289 11.63 -1.21 6.21
N ASP A 290 11.84 -2.48 5.85
CA ASP A 290 13.16 -3.01 5.46
C ASP A 290 13.69 -2.40 4.14
N LYS A 291 12.84 -1.72 3.36
CA LYS A 291 13.26 -0.86 2.24
C LYS A 291 13.54 0.59 2.65
N MET A 292 13.12 1.00 3.85
CA MET A 292 13.18 2.38 4.35
C MET A 292 14.25 2.63 5.41
N THR A 293 14.97 1.61 5.90
CA THR A 293 16.15 1.77 6.79
C THR A 293 17.35 2.50 6.16
N GLN A 294 17.24 2.97 4.91
CA GLN A 294 18.14 3.97 4.30
C GLN A 294 17.65 5.43 4.44
N SER A 295 16.56 5.70 5.15
CA SER A 295 16.02 7.06 5.37
C SER A 295 15.47 7.18 6.78
N PHE A 296 16.14 7.97 7.62
CA PHE A 296 15.84 8.22 9.03
C PHE A 296 14.35 8.45 9.36
N PRO A 297 13.86 7.99 10.53
CA PRO A 297 12.52 8.30 11.01
C PRO A 297 12.50 9.62 11.77
N ASP A 298 11.88 10.65 11.20
CA ASP A 298 11.24 11.71 11.99
C ASP A 298 9.87 11.19 12.43
N GLN A 299 9.82 10.43 13.53
CA GLN A 299 8.63 10.35 14.38
C GLN A 299 9.08 10.31 15.84
N VAL A 300 8.79 11.40 16.54
CA VAL A 300 9.02 11.57 17.97
C VAL A 300 8.06 10.64 18.72
N ASN A 301 8.60 9.66 19.44
CA ASN A 301 7.87 8.92 20.47
C ASN A 301 8.31 9.49 21.83
N GLU A 302 7.36 9.86 22.69
CA GLU A 302 7.58 10.59 23.95
C GLU A 302 8.20 9.74 25.09
N GLN A 303 9.11 8.82 24.78
CA GLN A 303 9.88 8.11 25.79
C GLN A 303 11.36 8.05 25.42
N TYR A 304 12.13 8.94 26.04
CA TYR A 304 13.59 9.05 25.89
C TYR A 304 14.30 7.90 26.62
N GLN A 305 14.39 6.73 25.99
CA GLN A 305 15.35 5.70 26.39
C GLN A 305 16.44 5.55 25.31
N GLU A 306 17.63 6.06 25.61
CA GLU A 306 18.82 5.96 24.76
C GLU A 306 19.84 4.96 25.36
N GLY A 307 20.66 4.32 24.52
CA GLY A 307 21.81 3.52 24.96
C GLY A 307 21.73 2.00 24.79
N HIS A 308 20.72 1.46 24.09
CA HIS A 308 20.67 0.02 23.79
C HIS A 308 21.62 -0.33 22.64
N ALA A 309 22.59 -1.22 22.90
CA ALA A 309 23.56 -1.65 21.89
C ALA A 309 23.10 -2.94 21.19
N TYR A 310 22.78 -2.84 19.91
CA TYR A 310 22.45 -3.98 19.05
C TYR A 310 23.59 -4.25 18.06
N LYS A 311 23.90 -5.54 17.83
CA LYS A 311 24.84 -5.96 16.79
C LYS A 311 24.06 -6.22 15.50
N ILE A 312 24.27 -5.37 14.50
CA ILE A 312 23.66 -5.48 13.18
C ILE A 312 24.63 -6.23 12.26
N LEU A 313 24.17 -7.33 11.66
CA LEU A 313 24.85 -7.96 10.53
C LEU A 313 24.36 -7.27 9.24
N VAL A 314 25.19 -6.37 8.72
CA VAL A 314 24.94 -5.68 7.45
C VAL A 314 25.54 -6.46 6.28
N ASN A 315 24.76 -6.70 5.23
CA ASN A 315 25.30 -7.08 3.93
C ASN A 315 26.02 -5.87 3.33
N LYS A 316 27.35 -5.91 3.34
CA LYS A 316 28.20 -4.87 2.74
C LYS A 316 28.31 -5.15 1.24
N TYR A 317 27.65 -4.36 0.41
CA TYR A 317 27.99 -4.31 -1.01
C TYR A 317 29.42 -3.81 -1.15
N GLU A 318 30.25 -4.54 -1.87
CA GLU A 318 31.64 -4.21 -2.10
C GLU A 318 31.71 -2.95 -2.98
N ARG A 319 31.88 -1.78 -2.34
CA ARG A 319 32.15 -0.54 -3.06
C ARG A 319 33.57 -0.63 -3.57
N ASN A 320 33.76 -0.55 -4.88
CA ASN A 320 35.08 -0.60 -5.49
C ASN A 320 35.93 0.57 -4.96
N LEU A 321 36.92 0.26 -4.12
CA LEU A 321 37.81 1.24 -3.49
C LEU A 321 38.63 2.02 -4.53
N GLU A 322 38.99 1.39 -5.66
CA GLU A 322 39.69 2.06 -6.75
C GLU A 322 38.78 3.08 -7.46
N ALA A 323 37.49 2.76 -7.65
CA ALA A 323 36.54 3.69 -8.24
C ALA A 323 36.32 4.92 -7.34
N ARG A 324 36.23 4.71 -6.02
CA ARG A 324 36.22 5.80 -5.05
C ARG A 324 37.49 6.64 -5.16
N GLN A 325 38.66 6.00 -5.14
CA GLN A 325 39.93 6.70 -5.16
C GLN A 325 40.10 7.53 -6.44
N LYS A 326 39.75 6.97 -7.59
CA LYS A 326 39.75 7.68 -8.88
C LYS A 326 38.79 8.87 -8.88
N CYS A 327 37.58 8.72 -8.33
CA CYS A 327 36.64 9.84 -8.18
C CYS A 327 37.26 10.97 -7.33
N ILE A 328 37.96 10.63 -6.25
CA ILE A 328 38.63 11.61 -5.38
C ILE A 328 39.87 12.22 -6.07
N GLU A 329 40.62 11.46 -6.87
CA GLU A 329 41.73 11.99 -7.67
C GLU A 329 41.25 12.99 -8.73
N ILE A 330 40.06 12.78 -9.30
CA ILE A 330 39.45 13.67 -10.31
C ILE A 330 38.89 14.93 -9.68
N TYR A 331 38.11 14.80 -8.61
CA TYR A 331 37.27 15.88 -8.06
C TYR A 331 37.81 16.50 -6.75
N GLY A 332 38.80 15.88 -6.13
CA GLY A 332 39.31 16.25 -4.82
C GLY A 332 38.33 15.96 -3.67
N TYR A 333 38.61 16.54 -2.50
CA TYR A 333 37.80 16.39 -1.28
C TYR A 333 36.76 17.50 -1.10
N ASN A 334 36.44 18.23 -2.17
CA ASN A 334 35.46 19.30 -2.13
C ASN A 334 34.07 18.75 -2.46
N CYS A 335 33.09 19.05 -1.61
CA CYS A 335 31.71 18.65 -1.83
C CYS A 335 31.17 19.25 -3.15
N GLN A 336 30.68 18.40 -4.05
CA GLN A 336 30.09 18.85 -5.32
C GLN A 336 28.68 19.44 -5.16
N VAL A 337 28.17 19.60 -3.93
CA VAL A 337 26.90 20.29 -3.67
C VAL A 337 27.15 21.65 -3.01
N CYS A 338 27.81 21.65 -1.85
CA CYS A 338 28.00 22.85 -1.02
C CYS A 338 29.44 23.39 -1.04
N GLU A 339 30.32 22.84 -1.88
CA GLU A 339 31.73 23.25 -2.08
C GLU A 339 32.64 23.14 -0.84
N THR A 340 32.09 22.72 0.31
CA THR A 340 32.84 22.57 1.55
C THR A 340 33.88 21.46 1.47
N ASN A 341 35.11 21.77 1.90
CA ASN A 341 36.15 20.80 2.22
C ASN A 341 36.13 20.49 3.72
N LEU A 342 35.94 19.22 4.09
CA LEU A 342 35.79 18.84 5.49
C LEU A 342 37.11 18.91 6.27
N GLU A 343 38.24 18.65 5.63
CA GLU A 343 39.56 18.76 6.25
C GLU A 343 39.91 20.22 6.55
N GLU A 344 39.52 21.16 5.69
CA GLU A 344 39.70 22.59 5.96
C GLU A 344 38.83 23.07 7.14
N VAL A 345 37.60 22.54 7.27
CA VAL A 345 36.65 22.95 8.31
C VAL A 345 36.97 22.32 9.66
N TYR A 346 37.28 21.03 9.69
CA TYR A 346 37.41 20.24 10.91
C TYR A 346 38.86 19.84 11.23
N GLY A 347 39.81 20.13 10.34
CA GLY A 347 41.21 19.74 10.48
C GLY A 347 41.45 18.26 10.16
N GLU A 348 42.60 17.75 10.60
CA GLU A 348 43.11 16.42 10.27
C GLU A 348 42.13 15.27 10.61
N VAL A 349 41.25 15.45 11.59
CA VAL A 349 40.24 14.45 11.97
C VAL A 349 39.22 14.16 10.87
N ALA A 350 39.04 15.07 9.91
CA ALA A 350 38.13 14.91 8.77
C ALA A 350 38.85 14.58 7.45
N LYS A 351 40.15 14.31 7.51
CA LYS A 351 40.92 13.84 6.37
C LYS A 351 40.26 12.59 5.78
N GLU A 352 40.08 12.58 4.47
CA GLU A 352 39.45 11.49 3.71
C GLU A 352 37.99 11.15 4.05
N PHE A 353 37.33 11.94 4.90
CA PHE A 353 35.99 11.64 5.44
C PHE A 353 34.84 11.87 4.45
N ILE A 354 35.10 12.44 3.28
CA ILE A 354 34.07 12.73 2.28
C ILE A 354 33.42 11.44 1.73
N HIS A 355 32.12 11.50 1.49
CA HIS A 355 31.35 10.41 0.88
C HIS A 355 31.39 10.53 -0.64
N VAL A 356 31.20 9.41 -1.35
CA VAL A 356 31.04 9.40 -2.82
C VAL A 356 29.64 8.91 -3.16
N HIS A 357 28.89 9.75 -3.86
CA HIS A 357 27.51 9.52 -4.26
C HIS A 357 27.43 9.07 -5.72
N HIS A 358 26.53 8.14 -6.03
CA HIS A 358 26.25 7.72 -7.40
C HIS A 358 25.14 8.60 -7.98
N LEU A 359 25.38 9.21 -9.15
CA LEU A 359 24.37 10.02 -9.84
C LEU A 359 23.17 9.19 -10.34
N ILE A 360 23.41 7.92 -10.68
CA ILE A 360 22.37 6.94 -10.99
C ILE A 360 22.35 5.90 -9.86
N PRO A 361 21.23 5.71 -9.14
CA PRO A 361 21.15 4.73 -8.07
C PRO A 361 21.41 3.32 -8.60
N LEU A 362 22.28 2.55 -7.93
CA LEU A 362 22.59 1.16 -8.29
C LEU A 362 21.34 0.25 -8.36
N SER A 363 20.24 0.63 -7.70
CA SER A 363 18.95 -0.07 -7.76
C SER A 363 18.21 0.09 -9.11
N GLU A 364 18.56 1.09 -9.91
CA GLU A 364 18.01 1.30 -11.26
C GLU A 364 18.81 0.54 -12.31
N ILE A 365 20.08 0.25 -12.03
CA ILE A 365 21.00 -0.47 -12.90
C ILE A 365 20.90 -1.97 -12.55
N LYS A 366 19.93 -2.67 -13.16
CA LYS A 366 19.56 -4.06 -12.83
C LYS A 366 20.50 -5.14 -13.39
N GLU A 367 21.74 -4.79 -13.72
CA GLU A 367 22.78 -5.68 -14.27
C GLU A 367 24.17 -5.27 -13.71
N GLU A 368 25.18 -6.15 -13.82
CA GLU A 368 26.57 -5.77 -13.50
C GLU A 368 27.00 -4.58 -14.37
N TYR A 369 27.39 -3.49 -13.72
CA TYR A 369 27.74 -2.23 -14.39
C TYR A 369 29.17 -1.80 -14.04
N GLN A 370 29.92 -1.41 -15.07
CA GLN A 370 31.23 -0.83 -14.90
C GLN A 370 31.08 0.66 -14.58
N VAL A 371 31.26 1.00 -13.30
CA VAL A 371 31.22 2.39 -12.83
C VAL A 371 32.32 3.23 -13.49
N ASP A 372 31.93 4.38 -14.04
CA ASP A 372 32.83 5.43 -14.50
C ASP A 372 33.04 6.45 -13.37
N PRO A 373 34.23 6.48 -12.73
CA PRO A 373 34.49 7.40 -11.61
C PRO A 373 34.38 8.89 -11.97
N ALA A 374 34.49 9.24 -13.25
CA ALA A 374 34.34 10.61 -13.70
C ALA A 374 32.86 10.98 -13.85
N ASN A 375 32.04 10.11 -14.44
CA ASN A 375 30.70 10.49 -14.88
C ASN A 375 29.57 9.98 -13.97
N ASP A 376 29.81 8.96 -13.16
CA ASP A 376 28.79 8.35 -12.32
C ASP A 376 28.92 8.70 -10.84
N LEU A 377 30.08 9.20 -10.43
CA LEU A 377 30.45 9.40 -9.04
C LEU A 377 30.78 10.86 -8.77
N LEU A 378 30.31 11.37 -7.63
CA LEU A 378 30.68 12.71 -7.15
C LEU A 378 30.99 12.68 -5.65
N PRO A 379 32.04 13.38 -5.18
CA PRO A 379 32.27 13.56 -3.76
C PRO A 379 31.26 14.53 -3.15
N VAL A 380 30.66 14.15 -2.03
CA VAL A 380 29.67 14.96 -1.29
C VAL A 380 29.89 14.85 0.21
N CYS A 381 29.65 15.93 0.95
CA CYS A 381 29.72 15.90 2.41
C CYS A 381 28.58 15.04 3.00
N PRO A 382 28.71 14.52 4.23
CA PRO A 382 27.68 13.69 4.87
C PRO A 382 26.28 14.31 4.89
N ASN A 383 26.19 15.63 5.09
CA ASN A 383 24.91 16.35 5.14
C ASN A 383 24.25 16.39 3.76
N CYS A 384 25.00 16.77 2.71
CA CYS A 384 24.48 16.80 1.34
C CYS A 384 24.14 15.39 0.85
N HIS A 385 24.97 14.39 1.19
CA HIS A 385 24.67 12.99 0.91
C HIS A 385 23.33 12.57 1.51
N ALA A 386 23.06 12.91 2.78
CA ALA A 386 21.79 12.63 3.43
C ALA A 386 20.61 13.32 2.73
N MET A 387 20.78 14.58 2.30
CA MET A 387 19.72 15.32 1.59
C MET A 387 19.42 14.74 0.20
N LEU A 388 20.43 14.26 -0.54
CA LEU A 388 20.23 13.58 -1.84
C LEU A 388 19.45 12.27 -1.69
N HIS A 389 19.57 11.60 -0.55
CA HIS A 389 18.82 10.38 -0.23
C HIS A 389 17.46 10.65 0.46
N ARG A 390 17.05 11.91 0.65
CA ARG A 390 15.74 12.27 1.19
C ARG A 390 14.72 12.44 0.07
N LYS A 391 13.52 11.89 0.25
CA LYS A 391 12.40 12.08 -0.69
C LYS A 391 11.59 13.34 -0.34
N ILE A 392 11.33 14.17 -1.34
CA ILE A 392 10.40 15.30 -1.27
C ILE A 392 9.28 15.03 -2.28
N ASN A 393 8.02 14.99 -1.82
CA ASN A 393 6.87 14.62 -2.66
C ASN A 393 7.04 13.28 -3.41
N GLY A 394 7.76 12.33 -2.80
CA GLY A 394 8.02 11.01 -3.38
C GLY A 394 9.20 10.93 -4.37
N MET A 395 9.88 12.03 -4.66
CA MET A 395 11.03 12.10 -5.58
C MET A 395 12.33 12.43 -4.84
N TYR A 396 13.47 11.91 -5.33
CA TYR A 396 14.81 12.29 -4.85
C TYR A 396 15.26 13.57 -5.53
N LEU A 397 16.04 14.38 -4.81
CA LEU A 397 16.70 15.55 -5.39
C LEU A 397 17.95 15.12 -6.17
N SER A 398 18.13 15.71 -7.35
CA SER A 398 19.41 15.68 -8.03
C SER A 398 20.44 16.60 -7.35
N VAL A 399 21.72 16.34 -7.63
CA VAL A 399 22.84 17.19 -7.18
C VAL A 399 22.63 18.66 -7.58
N VAL A 400 22.11 18.90 -8.79
CA VAL A 400 21.85 20.24 -9.30
C VAL A 400 20.70 20.91 -8.54
N GLU A 401 19.60 20.20 -8.30
CA GLU A 401 18.47 20.73 -7.53
C GLU A 401 18.88 21.07 -6.10
N LEU A 402 19.62 20.18 -5.43
CA LEU A 402 20.09 20.44 -4.07
C LEU A 402 21.08 21.61 -4.02
N ARG A 403 21.97 21.74 -5.01
CA ARG A 403 22.87 22.90 -5.11
C ARG A 403 22.09 24.21 -5.28
N ASN A 404 21.03 24.23 -6.08
CA ASN A 404 20.20 25.42 -6.28
C ASN A 404 19.48 25.88 -5.00
N LEU A 405 19.19 24.97 -4.07
CA LEU A 405 18.60 25.32 -2.77
C LEU A 405 19.58 26.04 -1.83
N LEU A 406 20.88 25.92 -2.06
CA LEU A 406 21.93 26.56 -1.24
C LEU A 406 22.37 27.94 -1.78
N LEU A 407 21.94 28.31 -2.99
CA LEU A 407 22.31 29.56 -3.68
C LEU A 407 21.27 30.69 -3.51
N LEU A 408 20.40 30.57 -2.51
CA LEU A 408 19.49 31.60 -2.01
C LEU A 408 19.97 32.08 -0.63
#